data_AF-A0A7V5PZA5-F1
#
_entry.id   AF-A0A7V5PZA5-F1
#
_cell.length_a   1.000
_cell.length_b   1.000
_cell.length_c   1.000
_cell.angle_alpha   90.00
_cell.angle_beta   90.00
_cell.angle_gamma   90.00
#
_symmetry.space_group_name_H-M   'P 1'
#
loop_
_entity.id
_entity.type
_entity.pdbx_description
1 polymer ?
#
loop_
_entity_poly.entity_id
_entity_poly.type
_entity_poly.pdbx_seq_one_letter_code
_entity_poly.pdbx_strand_id
1 'polypeptide(L)'
;MATFDVDATPPVGSAMAYDPVRRLDEITLRCRGIVILGAGQPIVLCAVDWIGIGNGGHDAFRDALAQAAGTTRQRVAVHTLHQHDAPGCDFTA
;
A
#
# COMPACT_ATOMS: atom_id res chain seq x y z
N MET A 1 1.24 -11.91 -16.49
CA MET A 1 0.77 -11.08 -15.36
C MET A 1 1.23 -11.75 -14.08
N ALA A 2 1.76 -10.98 -13.14
CA ALA A 2 2.09 -11.47 -11.80
C ALA A 2 1.20 -10.76 -10.76
N THR A 3 1.05 -11.36 -9.59
CA THR A 3 0.21 -10.87 -8.48
C THR A 3 1.00 -10.87 -7.19
N PHE A 4 0.67 -9.98 -6.28
CA PHE A 4 1.13 -10.02 -4.89
C PHE A 4 -0.01 -9.71 -3.93
N ASP A 5 0.08 -10.31 -2.75
CA ASP A 5 -0.84 -10.11 -1.64
C ASP A 5 -0.05 -10.22 -0.34
N VAL A 6 0.10 -9.09 0.37
CA VAL A 6 0.87 -9.02 1.61
C VAL A 6 0.04 -8.41 2.73
N ASP A 7 0.33 -8.85 3.96
CA ASP A 7 -0.30 -8.29 5.14
C ASP A 7 0.17 -6.85 5.34
N ALA A 8 -0.80 -5.95 5.47
CA ALA A 8 -0.61 -4.53 5.73
C ALA A 8 -1.21 -4.13 7.08
N THR A 9 -1.52 -5.09 7.95
CA THR A 9 -2.07 -4.83 9.27
C THR A 9 -0.99 -4.28 10.19
N PRO A 10 -1.16 -3.07 10.75
CA PRO A 10 -0.20 -2.55 11.72
C PRO A 10 -0.28 -3.32 13.05
N PRO A 11 0.82 -3.43 13.79
CA PRO A 11 0.85 -4.18 15.05
C PRO A 11 -0.01 -3.53 16.15
N VAL A 12 -0.35 -4.32 17.19
CA VAL A 12 -1.05 -3.81 18.37
C VAL A 12 -0.29 -2.62 18.97
N GLY A 13 -1.02 -1.55 19.27
CA GLY A 13 -0.50 -0.28 19.77
C GLY A 13 -0.15 0.74 18.68
N SER A 14 -0.10 0.36 17.40
CA SER A 14 0.06 1.33 16.30
C SER A 14 -1.14 2.27 16.19
N ALA A 15 -0.89 3.51 15.81
CA ALA A 15 -1.94 4.49 15.57
C ALA A 15 -2.75 4.14 14.30
N MET A 16 -4.08 4.18 14.42
CA MET A 16 -5.01 4.18 13.29
C MET A 16 -5.62 5.58 13.13
N ALA A 17 -6.60 5.74 12.24
CA ALA A 17 -7.27 7.02 12.03
C ALA A 17 -7.88 7.65 13.30
N TYR A 18 -8.40 6.82 14.23
CA TYR A 18 -9.14 7.30 15.41
C TYR A 18 -8.63 6.72 16.73
N ASP A 19 -8.19 5.47 16.74
CA ASP A 19 -7.78 4.72 17.92
C ASP A 19 -6.49 3.92 17.63
N PRO A 20 -5.69 3.55 18.64
CA PRO A 20 -4.63 2.58 18.44
C PRO A 20 -5.19 1.18 18.19
N VAL A 21 -4.44 0.33 17.48
CA VAL A 21 -4.79 -1.09 17.31
C VAL A 21 -4.85 -1.77 18.68
N ARG A 22 -6.03 -2.30 19.05
CA ARG A 22 -6.25 -2.95 20.35
C ARG A 22 -6.08 -4.47 20.30
N ARG A 23 -6.31 -5.07 19.13
CA ARG A 23 -6.16 -6.50 18.85
C ARG A 23 -6.02 -6.72 17.34
N LEU A 24 -5.61 -7.93 16.96
CA LEU A 24 -5.64 -8.39 15.57
C LEU A 24 -6.79 -9.38 15.42
N ASP A 25 -7.68 -9.12 14.47
CA ASP A 25 -8.81 -9.99 14.13
C ASP A 25 -8.44 -10.90 12.94
N GLU A 26 -9.31 -11.87 12.63
CA GLU A 26 -9.08 -12.84 11.55
C GLU A 26 -9.01 -12.18 10.17
N ILE A 27 -9.75 -11.08 9.98
CA ILE A 27 -9.72 -10.28 8.75
C ILE A 27 -8.64 -9.21 8.91
N THR A 28 -7.55 -9.37 8.17
CA THR A 28 -6.40 -8.47 8.13
C THR A 28 -6.54 -7.41 7.04
N LEU A 29 -5.83 -6.29 7.21
CA LEU A 29 -5.68 -5.27 6.16
C LEU A 29 -4.68 -5.78 5.12
N ARG A 30 -5.00 -5.66 3.84
CA ARG A 30 -4.18 -6.19 2.76
C ARG A 30 -3.57 -5.11 1.89
N CYS A 31 -2.36 -5.36 1.41
CA CYS A 31 -1.76 -4.67 0.28
C CYS A 31 -1.69 -5.66 -0.88
N ARG A 32 -2.51 -5.40 -1.90
CA ARG A 32 -2.71 -6.31 -3.04
C ARG A 32 -2.39 -5.59 -4.33
N GLY A 33 -1.83 -6.31 -5.27
CA GLY A 33 -1.59 -5.72 -6.58
C GLY A 33 -1.31 -6.71 -7.69
N ILE A 34 -1.34 -6.15 -8.89
CA ILE A 34 -1.02 -6.84 -10.13
C ILE A 34 0.12 -6.13 -10.84
N VAL A 35 0.96 -6.95 -11.49
CA VAL A 35 2.04 -6.49 -12.34
C VAL A 35 1.74 -6.93 -13.77
N ILE A 36 1.52 -5.93 -14.63
CA ILE A 36 1.29 -6.12 -16.06
C ILE A 36 2.67 -6.19 -16.72
N LEU A 37 2.94 -7.33 -17.34
CA LEU A 37 4.19 -7.66 -18.02
C LEU A 37 3.97 -7.66 -19.54
N GLY A 38 4.97 -7.25 -20.31
CA GLY A 38 4.91 -7.18 -21.77
C GLY A 38 6.24 -6.75 -22.39
N ALA A 39 6.22 -6.25 -23.63
CA ALA A 39 7.43 -5.86 -24.35
C ALA A 39 8.15 -4.60 -23.79
N GLY A 40 7.56 -3.91 -22.81
CA GLY A 40 8.13 -2.73 -22.17
C GLY A 40 8.31 -2.92 -20.66
N GLN A 41 8.69 -1.84 -19.96
CA GLN A 41 8.83 -1.87 -18.51
C GLN A 41 7.51 -2.23 -17.81
N PRO A 42 7.55 -2.98 -16.71
CA PRO A 42 6.35 -3.39 -15.98
C PRO A 42 5.46 -2.22 -15.54
N ILE A 43 4.16 -2.46 -15.41
CA ILE A 43 3.20 -1.54 -14.78
C ILE A 43 2.67 -2.22 -13.52
N VAL A 44 2.67 -1.49 -12.40
CA VAL A 44 2.18 -1.98 -11.11
C VAL A 44 0.90 -1.23 -10.73
N LEU A 45 -0.15 -1.98 -10.46
CA LEU A 45 -1.38 -1.46 -9.85
C LEU A 45 -1.51 -2.07 -8.46
N CYS A 46 -1.60 -1.21 -7.44
CA CYS A 46 -1.62 -1.60 -6.04
C CYS A 46 -2.80 -0.93 -5.32
N ALA A 47 -3.50 -1.69 -4.49
CA ALA A 47 -4.52 -1.22 -3.57
C ALA A 47 -4.17 -1.67 -2.15
N VAL A 48 -4.32 -0.75 -1.20
CA VAL A 48 -4.05 -0.99 0.22
C VAL A 48 -5.31 -0.71 1.03
N ASP A 49 -5.67 -1.61 1.95
CA ASP A 49 -6.83 -1.47 2.84
C ASP A 49 -6.60 -0.42 3.96
N TRP A 50 -5.85 0.64 3.67
CA TRP A 50 -5.52 1.74 4.60
C TRP A 50 -6.49 2.92 4.45
N ILE A 51 -6.51 3.84 5.43
CA ILE A 51 -7.36 5.05 5.34
C ILE A 51 -6.79 6.04 4.31
N GLY A 52 -5.46 6.10 4.21
CA GLY A 52 -4.80 7.00 3.27
C GLY A 52 -3.30 6.79 3.22
N ILE A 53 -2.74 6.96 2.03
CA ILE A 53 -1.29 7.05 1.80
C ILE A 53 -1.08 8.32 0.98
N GLY A 54 -0.62 9.38 1.63
CA GLY A 54 -0.50 10.72 1.05
C GLY A 54 0.95 11.17 0.87
N ASN A 55 1.13 12.20 0.05
CA ASN A 55 2.37 12.96 -0.14
C ASN A 55 3.65 12.09 -0.13
N GLY A 56 4.59 12.32 0.80
CA GLY A 56 5.84 11.57 0.88
C GLY A 56 5.67 10.07 1.14
N GLY A 57 4.57 9.66 1.80
CA GLY A 57 4.23 8.25 1.95
C GLY A 57 3.84 7.62 0.61
N HIS A 58 3.09 8.35 -0.24
CA HIS A 58 2.71 7.89 -1.58
C HIS A 58 3.92 7.72 -2.48
N ASP A 59 4.84 8.68 -2.40
CA ASP A 59 6.12 8.64 -3.12
C ASP A 59 6.92 7.40 -2.73
N ALA A 60 7.12 7.17 -1.43
CA ALA A 60 7.87 6.02 -0.93
C ALA A 60 7.27 4.68 -1.37
N PHE A 61 5.95 4.52 -1.32
CA PHE A 61 5.28 3.31 -1.79
C PHE A 61 5.51 3.07 -3.29
N ARG A 62 5.37 4.11 -4.11
CA ARG A 62 5.55 4.00 -5.56
C ARG A 62 6.99 3.70 -5.94
N ASP A 63 7.94 4.33 -5.25
CA ASP A 63 9.37 4.12 -5.50
C ASP A 63 9.79 2.69 -5.11
N ALA A 64 9.35 2.19 -3.95
CA ALA A 64 9.66 0.83 -3.51
C ALA A 64 9.08 -0.24 -4.45
N LEU A 65 7.82 -0.09 -4.87
CA LEU A 65 7.18 -1.00 -5.82
C LEU A 65 7.83 -0.92 -7.21
N ALA A 66 8.21 0.28 -7.65
CA ALA A 66 8.91 0.47 -8.92
C ALA A 66 10.27 -0.24 -8.91
N GLN A 67 11.05 -0.08 -7.84
CA GLN A 67 12.32 -0.77 -7.67
C GLN A 67 12.13 -2.30 -7.68
N ALA A 68 11.18 -2.81 -6.91
CA ALA A 68 10.91 -4.25 -6.83
C ALA A 68 10.48 -4.84 -8.18
N ALA A 69 9.70 -4.09 -8.97
CA ALA A 69 9.24 -4.54 -10.29
C ALA A 69 10.20 -4.20 -11.43
N GLY A 70 11.33 -3.52 -11.18
CA GLY A 70 12.26 -3.09 -12.23
C GLY A 70 11.65 -2.08 -13.21
N THR A 71 10.88 -1.12 -12.70
CA THR A 71 10.19 -0.08 -13.48
C THR A 71 10.40 1.32 -12.86
N THR A 72 9.68 2.33 -13.33
CA THR A 72 9.72 3.70 -12.77
C THR A 72 8.44 4.03 -12.00
N ARG A 73 8.51 4.99 -11.08
CA ARG A 73 7.34 5.43 -10.28
C ARG A 73 6.15 5.89 -11.12
N GLN A 74 6.38 6.42 -12.32
CA GLN A 74 5.33 6.85 -13.26
C GLN A 74 4.50 5.66 -13.78
N ARG A 75 5.02 4.44 -13.67
CA ARG A 75 4.34 3.19 -14.05
C ARG A 75 3.77 2.43 -12.84
N VAL A 76 3.70 3.10 -11.69
CA VAL A 76 3.12 2.55 -10.46
C VAL A 76 1.95 3.43 -10.02
N ALA A 77 0.78 2.81 -9.84
CA ALA A 77 -0.39 3.42 -9.23
C ALA A 77 -0.70 2.73 -7.90
N VAL A 78 -0.77 3.52 -6.83
CA VAL A 78 -1.11 3.06 -5.47
C VAL A 78 -2.39 3.78 -5.05
N HIS A 79 -3.40 2.99 -4.65
CA HIS A 79 -4.67 3.47 -4.14
C HIS A 79 -4.91 2.95 -2.73
N THR A 80 -5.72 3.68 -1.97
CA THR A 80 -6.21 3.22 -0.67
C THR A 80 -7.71 3.00 -0.74
N LEU A 81 -8.22 2.00 -0.03
CA LEU A 81 -9.67 1.74 0.04
C LEU A 81 -10.40 2.74 0.93
N HIS A 82 -9.68 3.49 1.76
CA HIS A 82 -10.26 4.42 2.73
C HIS A 82 -11.05 3.70 3.83
N GLN A 83 -10.52 2.58 4.34
CA GLN A 83 -11.10 1.95 5.52
C GLN A 83 -10.84 2.85 6.74
N HIS A 84 -11.88 3.05 7.55
CA HIS A 84 -11.81 3.95 8.72
C HIS A 84 -11.14 3.30 9.93
N ASP A 85 -11.13 1.96 9.99
CA ASP A 85 -10.35 1.20 10.98
C ASP A 85 -9.00 0.79 10.39
N ALA A 86 -8.25 1.78 9.91
CA ALA A 86 -6.98 1.56 9.22
C ALA A 86 -6.01 2.74 9.42
N PRO A 87 -4.70 2.53 9.26
CA PRO A 87 -3.71 3.59 9.46
C PRO A 87 -3.65 4.55 8.27
N GLY A 88 -3.16 5.76 8.55
CA GLY A 88 -2.72 6.72 7.54
C GLY A 88 -1.20 6.73 7.42
N CYS A 89 -0.68 7.11 6.26
CA CYS A 89 0.76 7.27 6.04
C CYS A 89 1.05 8.55 5.25
N ASP A 90 1.78 9.47 5.86
CA ASP A 90 2.33 10.65 5.22
C ASP A 90 3.64 11.04 5.92
N PHE A 91 4.74 11.07 5.18
CA PHE A 91 6.07 11.40 5.70
C PHE A 91 6.43 12.87 5.61
N THR A 92 5.54 13.68 5.05
CA THR A 92 5.74 15.10 4.74
C THR A 92 4.60 15.98 5.24
N ALA A 93 3.75 15.43 6.12
CA ALA A 93 2.71 16.16 6.84
C ALA A 93 3.25 16.89 8.07
#